data_AF-A0A1G3LAM6-F1
#
_entry.id   AF-A0A1G3LAM6-F1
#
_cell.length_a   1.000
_cell.length_b   1.000
_cell.length_c   1.000
_cell.angle_alpha   90.00
_cell.angle_beta   90.00
_cell.angle_gamma   90.00
#
_symmetry.space_group_name_H-M   'P 1'
#
loop_
_entity.id
_entity.type
_entity.pdbx_description
1 polymer ?
#
loop_
_entity_poly.entity_id
_entity_poly.type
_entity_poly.pdbx_seq_one_letter_code
_entity_poly.pdbx_strand_id
1 'polypeptide(L)' 'MEALRLDEYITEDGIYISNEKLKKFRNMRVEIIILPLEENKEEKKFMKFAGILKENESLKILEDIEDCRKIDEENW' A
#
# COMPACT_ATOMS: atom_id res chain seq x y z
N MET A 1 6.20 33.75 -9.17
CA MET A 1 6.39 32.45 -9.86
C MET A 1 5.51 31.44 -9.15
N GLU A 2 4.62 30.78 -9.86
CA GLU A 2 3.74 29.74 -9.28
C GLU A 2 4.42 28.39 -9.47
N ALA A 3 4.76 27.71 -8.37
CA ALA A 3 5.43 26.41 -8.39
C ALA A 3 4.47 25.34 -7.85
N LEU A 4 4.35 24.23 -8.57
CA LEU A 4 3.68 23.05 -8.07
C LEU A 4 4.67 22.27 -7.19
N ARG A 5 4.44 22.26 -5.87
CA ARG A 5 5.19 21.42 -4.93
C ARG A 5 4.46 20.11 -4.69
N LEU A 6 5.19 19.00 -4.81
CA LEU A 6 4.72 17.65 -4.53
C LEU A 6 5.66 17.04 -3.51
N ASP A 7 5.18 16.84 -2.28
CA ASP A 7 5.93 16.19 -1.21
C ASP A 7 5.46 14.73 -1.14
N GLU A 8 5.96 13.89 -2.06
CA GLU A 8 5.59 12.48 -2.22
C GLU A 8 6.85 11.61 -2.34
N TYR A 9 6.76 10.36 -1.88
CA TYR A 9 7.84 9.39 -2.04
C TYR A 9 7.85 8.83 -3.47
N ILE A 10 9.05 8.72 -4.06
CA ILE A 10 9.24 8.02 -5.34
C ILE A 10 9.12 6.52 -5.07
N THR A 11 8.13 5.86 -5.70
CA THR A 11 7.99 4.39 -5.67
C THR A 11 8.68 3.77 -6.88
N GLU A 12 8.67 2.43 -6.99
CA GLU A 12 9.14 1.71 -8.18
C GLU A 12 8.39 2.13 -9.46
N ASP A 13 7.14 2.56 -9.32
CA ASP A 13 6.29 3.06 -10.42
C ASP A 13 6.51 4.56 -10.73
N GLY A 14 7.33 5.27 -9.94
CA GLY A 14 7.64 6.69 -10.09
C GLY A 14 6.76 7.64 -9.27
N ILE A 15 6.66 8.91 -9.71
CA ILE A 15 5.78 9.93 -9.11
C ILE A 15 4.60 10.17 -10.04
N TYR A 16 3.39 10.16 -9.47
CA TYR A 16 2.17 10.48 -10.20
C TYR A 16 1.77 11.94 -10.03
N ILE A 17 1.66 12.68 -11.14
CA ILE A 17 1.12 14.04 -11.16
C ILE A 17 -0.23 14.01 -11.85
N SER A 18 -1.30 14.39 -11.13
CA SER A 18 -2.64 14.39 -11.73
C SER A 18 -2.78 15.43 -12.84
N ASN A 19 -3.55 15.08 -13.89
CA ASN A 19 -3.84 15.97 -15.01
C ASN A 19 -4.50 17.29 -14.57
N GLU A 20 -5.28 17.27 -13.48
CA GLU A 20 -5.90 18.48 -12.94
C GLU A 20 -4.85 19.48 -12.43
N LYS A 21 -3.79 19.00 -11.78
CA LYS A 21 -2.67 19.83 -11.34
C LYS A 21 -1.90 20.40 -12.55
N LEU A 22 -1.75 19.62 -13.61
CA LEU A 22 -1.04 20.03 -14.84
C LEU A 22 -1.82 21.03 -15.70
N LYS A 23 -3.15 20.98 -15.71
CA LYS A 23 -4.01 21.89 -16.50
C LYS A 23 -3.72 23.38 -16.23
N LYS A 24 -3.24 23.72 -15.04
CA LYS A 24 -2.87 25.09 -14.66
C LYS A 24 -1.71 25.66 -15.49
N PHE A 25 -0.87 24.79 -16.06
CA PHE A 25 0.30 25.17 -16.86
C PHE A 25 0.10 24.94 -18.36
N ARG A 26 -1.15 24.92 -18.83
CA ARG A 26 -1.48 24.67 -20.24
C ARG A 26 -0.80 25.70 -21.15
N ASN A 27 -0.17 25.23 -22.23
CA ASN A 27 0.60 26.03 -23.19
C ASN A 27 1.80 26.78 -22.59
N MET A 28 2.32 26.34 -21.45
CA MET A 28 3.53 26.86 -20.83
C MET A 28 4.65 25.83 -20.88
N ARG A 29 5.89 26.28 -21.07
CA ARG A 29 7.06 25.44 -20.83
C ARG A 29 7.28 25.36 -19.32
N VAL A 30 7.36 24.15 -18.80
CA VAL A 30 7.59 23.89 -17.37
C VAL A 30 8.92 23.17 -17.16
N GLU A 31 9.50 23.36 -15.98
CA GLU A 31 10.70 22.66 -15.50
C GLU A 31 10.30 21.84 -14.27
N ILE A 32 10.81 20.60 -14.18
CA ILE A 32 10.60 19.71 -13.03
C ILE A 32 11.90 19.64 -12.25
N ILE A 33 11.84 19.98 -10.96
CA ILE A 33 12.99 19.93 -10.05
C ILE A 33 12.72 18.84 -9.01
N ILE A 34 13.62 17.87 -8.91
CA ILE A 34 13.57 16.79 -7.91
C ILE A 34 14.64 17.07 -6.86
N LEU A 35 14.24 17.28 -5.62
CA LEU A 35 15.13 17.52 -4.49
C LEU A 35 15.03 16.34 -3.52
N PRO A 36 16.12 15.60 -3.25
CA PRO A 36 16.10 14.61 -2.20
C PRO A 36 15.94 15.32 -0.86
N LEU A 37 14.93 14.92 -0.08
CA LEU A 37 14.73 15.40 1.27
C LEU A 37 15.20 14.32 2.24
N GLU A 38 16.17 14.65 3.09
CA GLU A 38 16.53 13.82 4.23
C GLU A 38 15.46 14.00 5.32
N GLU A 39 14.35 13.28 5.18
CA GLU A 39 13.45 13.10 6.31
C GLU A 39 14.02 12.01 7.22
N ASN A 40 14.18 12.32 8.51
CA ASN A 40 14.36 11.31 9.55
C ASN A 40 13.19 10.32 9.42
N LYS A 41 13.46 9.14 8.86
CA LYS A 41 12.50 8.06 8.74
C LYS A 41 12.05 7.65 10.13
N GLU A 42 10.96 8.23 10.64
CA GLU A 42 10.01 7.38 11.32
C GLU A 42 9.41 6.50 10.23
N GLU A 43 9.95 5.30 10.09
CA GLU A 43 9.31 4.25 9.30
C GLU A 43 7.85 4.17 9.73
N LYS A 44 6.95 4.74 8.91
CA LYS A 44 5.54 4.41 9.00
C LYS A 44 5.46 2.94 8.69
N LYS A 45 5.46 2.11 9.75
CA LYS A 45 5.17 0.69 9.69
C LYS A 45 3.91 0.56 8.86
N PHE A 46 4.06 0.13 7.61
CA PHE A 46 2.97 -0.42 6.84
C PHE A 46 2.30 -1.44 7.75
N MET A 47 1.07 -1.15 8.19
CA MET A 47 0.27 -2.17 8.86
C MET A 47 0.16 -3.31 7.84
N LYS A 48 0.91 -4.39 8.07
CA LYS A 48 0.83 -5.62 7.31
C LYS A 48 -0.61 -6.12 7.44
N PHE A 49 -1.43 -5.79 6.45
CA PHE A 49 -2.79 -6.33 6.33
C PHE A 49 -2.67 -7.73 5.72
N ALA A 50 -2.23 -8.70 6.53
CA ALA A 50 -2.38 -10.14 6.35
C ALA A 50 -1.69 -10.81 7.55
N GLY A 51 -2.48 -11.40 8.44
CA GLY A 51 -2.01 -11.99 9.68
C GLY A 51 -0.88 -12.99 9.45
N ILE A 52 0.25 -12.75 10.11
CA ILE A 52 1.21 -13.82 10.39
C ILE A 52 0.54 -14.66 11.47
N LEU A 53 -0.20 -15.69 11.06
CA LEU A 53 -0.68 -16.70 12.00
C LEU A 53 0.56 -17.31 12.65
N LYS A 54 0.68 -17.10 13.96
CA LYS A 54 1.67 -17.84 14.74
C LYS A 54 1.29 -19.32 14.65
N GLU A 55 2.27 -20.20 14.66
CA GLU A 55 2.12 -21.64 14.39
C GLU A 55 1.03 -22.32 15.25
N ASN A 56 0.77 -21.77 16.45
CA ASN A 56 -0.28 -22.16 17.37
C ASN A 56 -1.71 -21.72 16.98
N GLU A 57 -1.87 -20.64 16.21
CA GLU A 57 -3.18 -20.22 15.68
C GLU A 57 -3.54 -20.98 14.41
N SER A 58 -2.53 -21.39 13.62
CA SER A 58 -2.70 -22.24 12.42
C SER A 58 -3.27 -23.62 12.77
N LEU A 59 -2.86 -24.21 13.90
CA LEU A 59 -3.36 -25.51 14.36
C LEU A 59 -4.85 -25.47 14.73
N LYS A 60 -5.30 -24.39 15.39
CA LYS A 60 -6.72 -24.21 15.72
C LYS A 60 -7.60 -24.08 14.49
N ILE A 61 -7.13 -23.36 13.47
CA ILE A 61 -7.86 -23.22 12.21
C ILE A 61 -7.93 -24.56 11.47
N LEU A 62 -6.87 -25.38 11.54
CA LEU A 62 -6.91 -26.74 10.97
C LEU A 62 -7.89 -27.65 11.71
N GLU A 63 -7.93 -27.60 13.05
CA GLU A 63 -8.92 -28.33 13.86
C GLU A 63 -10.36 -27.89 13.52
N ASP A 64 -10.62 -26.58 13.45
CA ASP A 64 -11.94 -26.05 13.09
C ASP A 64 -12.38 -26.47 11.67
N ILE A 65 -11.44 -26.56 10.71
CA ILE A 65 -11.71 -27.02 9.35
C ILE A 65 -12.00 -28.53 9.31
N GLU A 66 -11.29 -29.34 10.09
CA GLU A 66 -11.56 -30.78 10.21
C GLU A 66 -12.92 -31.06 10.84
N ASP A 67 -13.31 -30.30 11.87
CA ASP A 67 -14.64 -30.42 12.47
C ASP A 67 -15.75 -30.01 11.49
N CYS A 68 -15.53 -28.99 10.66
CA CYS A 68 -16.47 -28.63 9.59
C CYS A 68 -16.60 -29.71 8.52
N ARG A 69 -15.53 -30.48 8.23
CA ARG A 69 -15.58 -31.60 7.26
C ARG A 69 -16.34 -32.81 7.78
N LYS A 70 -16.26 -33.11 9.09
CA LYS A 70 -16.97 -34.25 9.68
C LYS A 70 -18.49 -34.10 9.70
N ILE A 71 -18.99 -32.86 9.72
CA ILE A 71 -20.44 -32.58 9.71
C ILE A 71 -21.09 -32.98 8.37
N ASP A 72 -20.33 -33.02 7.27
CA ASP A 72 -20.85 -33.35 5.93
C ASP A 72 -20.87 -34.87 5.64
N GLU A 73 -20.07 -35.69 6.33
CA GLU A 73 -20.04 -37.15 6.10
C GLU A 73 -21.16 -37.92 6.81
N GLU A 74 -21.81 -37.36 7.83
CA GLU A 74 -22.92 -38.01 8.56
C GLU A 74 -24.32 -37.74 7.98
N ASN A 75 -24.44 -36.98 6.88
CA ASN A 75 -25.73 -36.63 6.28
C ASN A 75 -25.86 -36.97 4.78
N TRP A 76 -25.30 -38.11 4.33
CA TRP A 76 -25.67 -38.76 3.06
C TRP A 76 -26.14 -40.20 3.25
#